data_AF-A0A2G5PGM5-F1
#
_entry.id   AF-A0A2G5PGM5-F1
#
_cell.length_a   1.000
_cell.length_b   1.000
_cell.length_c   1.000
_cell.angle_alpha   90.00
_cell.angle_beta   90.00
_cell.angle_gamma   90.00
#
_symmetry.space_group_name_H-M   'P 1'
#
loop_
_entity.id
_entity.type
_entity.pdbx_description
1 polymer ?
#
loop_
_entity_poly.entity_id
_entity_poly.type
_entity_poly.pdbx_seq_one_letter_code
_entity_poly.pdbx_strand_id
1 'polypeptide(L)'
;MSAEVGQRRRGLRVALITLAAVLLAGALAFVGWIAWIVIVVGPFGDPDDYGYHRIDEQAAVEAMDYREVAIPDGFQFEQMTALIQFSGADSYWGRYRAPGTFEQAAAAVAAANPAFPALRSTTCDDDVVARGFTRESVNDGYNGPVLECAADTRLAVTTAWAGSPGGSLDNWVGTPADAETLLVVGAGNRVELWVLSQGH
;
A
#
# COMPACT_ATOMS: atom_id res chain seq x y z
N MET A 1 38.33 41.88 -51.24
CA MET A 1 38.37 40.98 -50.06
C MET A 1 37.41 41.35 -48.93
N SER A 2 36.93 42.60 -48.77
CA SER A 2 36.01 42.96 -47.66
C SER A 2 34.54 42.55 -47.84
N ALA A 3 34.06 42.26 -49.06
CA ALA A 3 32.66 41.88 -49.31
C ALA A 3 32.36 40.40 -48.98
N GLU A 4 33.30 39.50 -49.24
CA GLU A 4 33.13 38.05 -48.98
C GLU A 4 33.10 37.71 -47.48
N VAL A 5 33.82 38.47 -46.65
CA VAL A 5 33.84 38.29 -45.19
C VAL A 5 32.48 38.67 -44.57
N GLY A 6 31.79 39.68 -45.13
CA GLY A 6 30.47 40.10 -44.69
C GLY A 6 29.37 39.08 -45.00
N GLN A 7 29.46 38.44 -46.17
CA GLN A 7 28.49 37.44 -46.62
C GLN A 7 28.62 36.11 -45.86
N ARG A 8 29.85 35.65 -45.57
CA ARG A 8 30.09 34.48 -44.71
C ARG A 8 29.61 34.67 -43.28
N ARG A 9 29.80 35.86 -42.69
CA ARG A 9 29.31 36.17 -41.33
C ARG A 9 27.79 36.24 -41.25
N ARG A 10 27.11 36.72 -42.30
CA ARG A 10 25.63 36.71 -42.37
C ARG A 10 25.07 35.30 -42.52
N GLY A 11 25.68 34.46 -43.36
CA GLY A 11 25.29 33.05 -43.51
C GLY A 11 25.44 32.24 -42.22
N LEU A 12 26.56 32.44 -41.50
CA LEU A 12 26.80 31.78 -40.21
C LEU A 12 25.79 32.21 -39.14
N ARG A 13 25.43 33.50 -39.08
CA ARG A 13 24.42 34.01 -38.13
C ARG A 13 23.04 33.42 -38.38
N VAL A 14 22.62 33.32 -39.64
CA VAL A 14 21.32 32.70 -39.99
C VAL A 14 21.33 31.22 -39.60
N ALA A 15 22.40 30.48 -39.92
CA ALA A 15 22.53 29.08 -39.55
C ALA A 15 22.46 28.84 -38.03
N LEU A 16 23.11 29.70 -37.23
CA LEU A 16 23.07 29.63 -35.77
C LEU A 16 21.67 29.92 -35.20
N ILE A 17 20.95 30.90 -35.75
CA ILE A 17 19.58 31.21 -35.33
C ILE A 17 18.64 30.05 -35.65
N THR A 18 18.75 29.46 -36.85
CA THR A 18 17.94 28.30 -37.25
C THR A 18 18.24 27.10 -36.36
N LEU A 19 19.50 26.82 -36.07
CA LEU A 19 19.89 25.73 -35.16
C LEU A 19 19.33 25.94 -33.75
N ALA A 20 19.43 27.17 -33.22
CA ALA A 20 18.89 27.51 -31.90
C ALA A 20 17.36 27.34 -31.85
N ALA A 21 16.64 27.75 -32.91
CA ALA A 21 15.19 27.58 -32.99
C ALA A 21 14.78 26.10 -33.03
N VAL A 22 15.50 25.27 -33.78
CA VAL A 22 15.25 23.81 -33.85
C VAL A 22 15.52 23.14 -32.51
N LEU A 23 16.62 23.50 -31.84
CA LEU A 23 16.94 22.96 -30.51
C LEU A 23 15.91 23.38 -29.47
N LEU A 24 15.42 24.62 -29.52
CA LEU A 24 14.38 25.10 -28.61
C LEU A 24 13.05 24.37 -28.83
N ALA A 25 12.63 24.20 -30.09
CA ALA A 25 11.43 23.44 -30.43
C ALA A 25 11.53 21.97 -30.00
N GLY A 26 12.70 21.35 -30.20
CA GLY A 26 12.98 19.99 -29.73
C GLY A 26 12.93 19.87 -28.21
N ALA A 27 13.51 20.82 -27.48
CA ALA A 27 13.49 20.85 -26.02
C ALA A 27 12.05 21.01 -25.49
N LEU A 28 11.24 21.89 -26.08
CA LEU A 28 9.84 22.07 -25.70
C LEU A 28 8.99 20.83 -26.00
N ALA A 29 9.21 20.18 -27.13
CA ALA A 29 8.54 18.92 -27.46
C ALA A 29 8.92 17.81 -26.48
N PHE A 30 10.19 17.73 -26.09
CA PHE A 30 10.67 16.76 -25.11
C PHE A 30 10.09 17.01 -23.70
N VAL A 31 10.06 18.27 -23.25
CA VAL A 31 9.41 18.65 -21.99
C VAL A 31 7.91 18.34 -22.03
N GLY A 32 7.23 18.66 -23.14
CA GLY A 32 5.82 18.33 -23.34
C GLY A 32 5.56 16.82 -23.32
N TRP A 33 6.45 16.03 -23.91
CA TRP A 33 6.36 14.57 -23.91
C TRP A 33 6.59 13.98 -22.52
N ILE A 34 7.58 14.47 -21.76
CA ILE A 34 7.79 14.07 -20.37
C ILE A 34 6.58 14.45 -19.51
N ALA A 35 6.07 15.68 -19.64
CA ALA A 35 4.88 16.11 -18.91
C ALA A 35 3.66 15.24 -19.25
N TRP A 36 3.48 14.88 -20.52
CA TRP A 36 2.42 13.96 -20.94
C TRP A 36 2.60 12.56 -20.34
N ILE A 37 3.81 11.99 -20.34
CA ILE A 37 4.10 10.72 -19.67
C ILE A 37 3.81 10.80 -18.17
N VAL A 38 4.21 11.88 -17.50
CA VAL A 38 3.94 12.04 -16.06
C VAL A 38 2.43 12.17 -15.78
N ILE A 39 1.65 12.75 -16.69
CA ILE A 39 0.20 12.89 -16.53
C ILE A 39 -0.55 11.59 -16.87
N VAL A 40 -0.11 10.87 -17.92
CA VAL A 40 -0.83 9.69 -18.47
C VAL A 40 -0.31 8.37 -17.90
N VAL A 41 0.97 8.31 -17.53
CA VAL A 41 1.66 7.12 -17.01
C VAL A 41 2.11 7.33 -15.55
N GLY A 42 1.98 8.54 -15.01
CA GLY A 42 2.10 8.76 -13.57
C GLY A 42 0.97 8.05 -12.80
N PRO A 43 1.00 8.05 -11.45
CA PRO A 43 0.29 7.10 -10.58
C PRO A 43 -1.24 7.20 -10.59
N PHE A 44 -1.82 7.95 -11.53
CA PHE A 44 -3.23 7.88 -11.85
C PHE A 44 -3.44 6.62 -12.69
N GLY A 45 -3.65 5.48 -12.02
CA GLY A 45 -3.99 4.21 -12.66
C GLY A 45 -5.20 4.34 -13.61
N ASP A 46 -5.43 3.31 -14.42
CA ASP A 46 -6.62 3.27 -15.28
C ASP A 46 -7.85 3.56 -14.41
N PRO A 47 -8.74 4.50 -14.80
CA PRO A 47 -9.88 4.90 -13.98
C PRO A 47 -10.89 3.77 -13.71
N ASP A 48 -10.70 2.61 -14.35
CA ASP A 48 -11.46 1.37 -14.14
C ASP A 48 -10.92 0.51 -12.98
N ASP A 49 -9.75 0.85 -12.41
CA ASP A 49 -9.10 0.09 -11.32
C ASP A 49 -9.47 0.58 -9.91
N TYR A 50 -10.47 1.45 -9.76
CA TYR A 50 -10.96 1.83 -8.42
C TYR A 50 -11.83 0.75 -7.78
N GLY A 51 -11.82 0.69 -6.45
CA GLY A 51 -12.64 -0.25 -5.69
C GLY A 51 -11.86 -1.48 -5.21
N TYR A 52 -12.58 -2.57 -4.92
CA TYR A 52 -12.00 -3.76 -4.32
C TYR A 52 -11.37 -4.69 -5.36
N HIS A 53 -10.08 -4.96 -5.21
CA HIS A 53 -9.31 -5.83 -6.10
C HIS A 53 -8.55 -6.87 -5.31
N ARG A 54 -8.57 -8.11 -5.77
CA ARG A 54 -7.62 -9.11 -5.26
C ARG A 54 -6.25 -8.82 -5.84
N ILE A 55 -5.25 -8.78 -4.98
CA ILE A 55 -3.87 -8.60 -5.39
C ILE A 55 -3.09 -9.90 -5.15
N ASP A 56 -2.05 -10.12 -5.94
CA ASP A 56 -1.20 -11.30 -5.80
C ASP A 56 -0.14 -11.11 -4.71
N GLU A 57 0.68 -12.14 -4.50
CA GLU A 57 1.72 -12.15 -3.48
C GLU A 57 2.76 -11.03 -3.70
N GLN A 58 3.13 -10.75 -4.95
CA GLN A 58 4.13 -9.72 -5.24
C GLN A 58 3.58 -8.33 -4.89
N ALA A 59 2.37 -8.03 -5.35
CA ALA A 59 1.70 -6.77 -5.02
C ALA A 59 1.43 -6.63 -3.51
N ALA A 60 1.14 -7.73 -2.81
CA ALA A 60 1.01 -7.74 -1.37
C ALA A 60 2.32 -7.41 -0.64
N VAL A 61 3.46 -7.94 -1.11
CA VAL A 61 4.78 -7.58 -0.57
C VAL A 61 5.07 -6.10 -0.77
N GLU A 62 4.83 -5.57 -1.97
CA GLU A 62 5.03 -4.15 -2.30
C GLU A 62 4.11 -3.25 -1.43
N ALA A 63 2.85 -3.64 -1.25
CA ALA A 63 1.92 -2.92 -0.40
C ALA A 63 2.36 -2.90 1.08
N MET A 64 2.76 -4.05 1.63
CA MET A 64 3.19 -4.14 3.03
C MET A 64 4.50 -3.38 3.29
N ASP A 65 5.45 -3.42 2.34
CA ASP A 65 6.68 -2.61 2.40
C ASP A 65 6.35 -1.11 2.41
N TYR A 66 5.47 -0.66 1.52
CA TYR A 66 5.01 0.73 1.47
C TYR A 66 4.29 1.17 2.76
N ARG A 67 3.55 0.26 3.40
CA ARG A 67 2.84 0.51 4.66
C ARG A 67 3.71 0.32 5.90
N GLU A 68 4.98 -0.02 5.74
CA GLU A 68 5.93 -0.32 6.83
C GLU A 68 5.43 -1.43 7.76
N VAL A 69 4.68 -2.40 7.22
CA VAL A 69 4.18 -3.58 7.92
C VAL A 69 5.05 -4.78 7.56
N ALA A 70 5.79 -5.30 8.54
CA ALA A 70 6.64 -6.46 8.32
C ALA A 70 5.82 -7.76 8.47
N ILE A 71 5.79 -8.58 7.42
CA ILE A 71 5.30 -9.96 7.49
C ILE A 71 6.46 -10.86 7.95
N PRO A 72 6.34 -11.60 9.07
CA PRO A 72 7.47 -12.39 9.56
C PRO A 72 7.87 -13.52 8.60
N ASP A 73 9.16 -13.88 8.62
CA ASP A 73 9.70 -14.95 7.80
C ASP A 73 8.94 -16.28 8.00
N GLY A 74 8.68 -16.98 6.89
CA GLY A 74 8.00 -18.27 6.87
C GLY A 74 6.47 -18.18 6.92
N PHE A 75 5.90 -16.98 7.07
CA PHE A 75 4.47 -16.77 6.88
C PHE A 75 4.15 -16.87 5.37
N GLN A 76 3.16 -17.67 5.01
CA GLN A 76 2.81 -17.91 3.61
C GLN A 76 1.65 -17.03 3.20
N PHE A 77 1.81 -16.26 2.13
CA PHE A 77 0.72 -15.52 1.52
C PHE A 77 -0.44 -16.45 1.16
N GLU A 78 -1.67 -16.06 1.51
CA GLU A 78 -2.86 -16.78 1.06
C GLU A 78 -3.75 -15.91 0.19
N GLN A 79 -4.05 -14.70 0.64
CA GLN A 79 -4.89 -13.76 -0.09
C GLN A 79 -4.73 -12.35 0.46
N MET A 80 -4.88 -11.37 -0.42
CA MET A 80 -5.03 -9.97 -0.05
C MET A 80 -6.02 -9.27 -0.99
N THR A 81 -6.77 -8.33 -0.44
CA THR A 81 -7.63 -7.43 -1.20
C THR A 81 -7.22 -6.00 -0.93
N ALA A 82 -6.98 -5.24 -1.99
CA ALA A 82 -6.82 -3.80 -1.95
C ALA A 82 -8.17 -3.12 -2.20
N LEU A 83 -8.41 -2.00 -1.53
CA LEU A 83 -9.40 -1.01 -1.91
C LEU A 83 -8.63 0.18 -2.48
N ILE A 84 -8.58 0.25 -3.80
CA ILE A 84 -7.85 1.30 -4.51
C ILE A 84 -8.73 2.55 -4.56
N GLN A 85 -8.20 3.66 -4.03
CA GLN A 85 -8.94 4.92 -3.92
C GLN A 85 -8.60 5.87 -5.07
N PHE A 86 -9.54 6.77 -5.39
CA PHE A 86 -9.28 7.86 -6.35
C PHE A 86 -8.25 8.86 -5.83
N SER A 87 -8.23 9.07 -4.52
CA SER A 87 -7.32 9.97 -3.82
C SER A 87 -7.09 9.45 -2.42
N GLY A 88 -5.90 9.68 -1.88
CA GLY A 88 -5.52 9.18 -0.56
C GLY A 88 -4.70 7.90 -0.64
N ALA A 89 -4.51 7.26 0.51
CA ALA A 89 -3.88 5.95 0.58
C ALA A 89 -4.90 4.83 0.36
N ASP A 90 -4.46 3.76 -0.31
CA ASP A 90 -5.25 2.55 -0.46
C ASP A 90 -5.37 1.78 0.86
N SER A 91 -6.43 1.00 0.97
CA SER A 91 -6.64 0.10 2.11
C SER A 91 -6.39 -1.35 1.71
N TYR A 92 -5.86 -2.16 2.62
CA TYR A 92 -5.48 -3.55 2.36
C TYR A 92 -6.01 -4.48 3.45
N TRP A 93 -6.57 -5.62 3.03
CA TRP A 93 -6.96 -6.72 3.90
C TRP A 93 -6.19 -7.97 3.48
N GLY A 94 -5.19 -8.34 4.27
CA GLY A 94 -4.30 -9.47 4.01
C GLY A 94 -4.54 -10.65 4.94
N ARG A 95 -4.31 -11.86 4.44
CA ARG A 95 -4.23 -13.07 5.25
C ARG A 95 -3.02 -13.90 4.86
N TYR A 96 -2.26 -14.28 5.88
CA TYR A 96 -1.06 -15.08 5.79
C TYR A 96 -1.17 -16.27 6.73
N ARG A 97 -0.75 -17.45 6.28
CA ARG A 97 -0.65 -18.64 7.13
C ARG A 97 0.62 -18.58 7.94
N ALA A 98 0.51 -18.66 9.26
CA ALA A 98 1.65 -18.70 10.17
C ALA A 98 2.16 -20.14 10.35
N PRO A 99 3.48 -20.36 10.44
CA PRO A 99 4.02 -21.62 10.91
C PRO A 99 3.90 -21.72 12.45
N GLY A 100 3.76 -22.95 12.96
CA GLY A 100 3.87 -23.22 14.40
C GLY A 100 2.59 -22.94 15.20
N THR A 101 2.76 -22.60 16.49
CA THR A 101 1.65 -22.34 17.42
C THR A 101 1.23 -20.88 17.44
N PHE A 102 0.06 -20.61 18.02
CA PHE A 102 -0.46 -19.26 18.21
C PHE A 102 0.53 -18.33 18.93
N GLU A 103 1.17 -18.81 20.00
CA GLU A 103 2.14 -18.06 20.79
C GLU A 103 3.42 -17.76 19.99
N GLN A 104 3.87 -18.72 19.18
CA GLN A 104 5.05 -18.55 18.32
C GLN A 104 4.76 -17.51 17.22
N ALA A 105 3.59 -17.59 16.60
CA ALA A 105 3.16 -16.62 15.60
C ALA A 105 3.03 -15.21 16.20
N ALA A 106 2.39 -15.08 17.36
CA ALA A 106 2.29 -13.79 18.07
C ALA A 106 3.66 -13.21 18.42
N ALA A 107 4.58 -14.03 18.91
CA ALA A 107 5.95 -13.59 19.20
C ALA A 107 6.70 -13.16 17.93
N ALA A 108 6.56 -13.90 16.82
CA ALA A 108 7.18 -13.55 15.55
C ALA A 108 6.65 -12.23 14.98
N VAL A 109 5.33 -12.02 15.05
CA VAL A 109 4.67 -10.77 14.62
C VAL A 109 5.18 -9.58 15.44
N ALA A 110 5.21 -9.71 16.77
CA ALA A 110 5.73 -8.65 17.64
C ALA A 110 7.22 -8.36 17.40
N ALA A 111 8.03 -9.39 17.13
CA ALA A 111 9.46 -9.22 16.85
C ALA A 111 9.72 -8.55 15.49
N ALA A 112 8.93 -8.88 14.46
CA ALA A 112 9.03 -8.26 13.13
C ALA A 112 8.54 -6.80 13.12
N ASN A 113 7.60 -6.47 14.00
CA ASN A 113 6.94 -5.16 14.07
C ASN A 113 7.17 -4.46 15.43
N PRO A 114 8.42 -4.15 15.81
CA PRO A 114 8.76 -3.63 17.15
C PRO A 114 8.18 -2.23 17.42
N ALA A 115 7.74 -1.55 16.38
CA ALA A 115 7.18 -0.21 16.43
C ALA A 115 5.69 -0.24 16.85
N PHE A 116 5.02 -1.38 16.68
CA PHE A 116 3.63 -1.54 17.12
C PHE A 116 3.55 -1.66 18.64
N PRO A 117 2.41 -1.26 19.25
CA PRO A 117 2.09 -1.65 20.61
C PRO A 117 2.15 -3.17 20.80
N ALA A 118 2.32 -3.61 22.04
CA ALA A 118 2.31 -5.04 22.35
C ALA A 118 0.98 -5.68 21.95
N LEU A 119 1.04 -6.85 21.31
CA LEU A 119 -0.13 -7.66 21.03
C LEU A 119 -0.91 -7.95 22.32
N ARG A 120 -2.19 -7.60 22.34
CA ARG A 120 -3.11 -7.91 23.43
C ARG A 120 -4.02 -9.06 23.03
N SER A 121 -4.27 -9.98 23.96
CA SER A 121 -5.29 -11.01 23.77
C SER A 121 -6.66 -10.34 23.65
N THR A 122 -7.51 -10.84 22.76
CA THR A 122 -8.85 -10.31 22.56
C THR A 122 -9.89 -11.38 22.19
N THR A 123 -11.14 -10.98 22.00
CA THR A 123 -12.25 -11.81 21.54
C THR A 123 -12.82 -11.26 20.23
N CYS A 124 -13.75 -12.00 19.64
CA CYS A 124 -14.41 -11.58 18.40
C CYS A 124 -15.33 -10.37 18.57
N ASP A 125 -15.78 -10.11 19.80
CA ASP A 125 -16.63 -8.96 20.14
C ASP A 125 -15.82 -7.66 20.30
N ASP A 126 -14.49 -7.73 20.20
CA ASP A 126 -13.63 -6.56 20.20
C ASP A 126 -13.95 -5.67 19.00
N ASP A 127 -14.15 -4.37 19.24
CA ASP A 127 -14.55 -3.42 18.20
C ASP A 127 -13.59 -3.39 17.01
N VAL A 128 -12.27 -3.52 17.24
CA VAL A 128 -11.26 -3.57 16.17
C VAL A 128 -11.43 -4.83 15.34
N VAL A 129 -11.70 -5.96 15.99
CA VAL A 129 -11.89 -7.26 15.32
C VAL A 129 -13.21 -7.28 14.55
N ALA A 130 -14.31 -7.02 15.24
CA ALA A 130 -15.68 -7.05 14.71
C ALA A 130 -15.81 -6.13 13.50
N ARG A 131 -15.26 -4.90 13.58
CA ARG A 131 -15.38 -3.88 12.52
C ARG A 131 -14.23 -3.85 11.54
N GLY A 132 -13.19 -4.66 11.71
CA GLY A 132 -12.03 -4.68 10.81
C GLY A 132 -11.96 -5.93 9.93
N PHE A 133 -12.40 -7.08 10.45
CA PHE A 133 -12.10 -8.38 9.84
C PHE A 133 -13.33 -9.26 9.60
N THR A 134 -14.50 -8.91 10.12
CA THR A 134 -15.70 -9.75 9.97
C THR A 134 -16.57 -9.32 8.79
N ARG A 135 -17.56 -10.15 8.42
CA ARG A 135 -18.45 -9.84 7.29
C ARG A 135 -19.25 -8.56 7.47
N GLU A 136 -19.55 -8.20 8.71
CA GLU A 136 -20.32 -7.00 9.05
C GLU A 136 -19.53 -5.71 8.78
N SER A 137 -18.21 -5.82 8.64
CA SER A 137 -17.32 -4.68 8.42
C SER A 137 -17.08 -4.29 6.97
N VAL A 138 -17.52 -5.12 6.02
CA VAL A 138 -17.12 -4.99 4.61
C VAL A 138 -18.33 -4.66 3.73
N ASN A 139 -18.16 -3.70 2.82
CA ASN A 139 -19.20 -3.22 1.92
C ASN A 139 -19.45 -4.17 0.74
N ASP A 140 -20.56 -3.94 0.02
CA ASP A 140 -20.87 -4.63 -1.23
C ASP A 140 -19.68 -4.54 -2.21
N GLY A 141 -19.24 -5.69 -2.73
CA GLY A 141 -18.11 -5.80 -3.65
C GLY A 141 -16.80 -6.25 -3.01
N TYR A 142 -16.68 -6.27 -1.68
CA TYR A 142 -15.52 -6.85 -1.01
C TYR A 142 -15.43 -8.37 -1.24
N ASN A 143 -14.28 -8.82 -1.74
CA ASN A 143 -13.99 -10.22 -2.04
C ASN A 143 -12.75 -10.75 -1.29
N GLY A 144 -12.40 -10.09 -0.18
CA GLY A 144 -11.21 -10.42 0.60
C GLY A 144 -11.45 -11.40 1.74
N PRO A 145 -10.44 -11.59 2.61
CA PRO A 145 -10.54 -12.44 3.79
C PRO A 145 -11.65 -11.95 4.73
N VAL A 146 -12.49 -12.87 5.22
CA VAL A 146 -13.52 -12.62 6.24
C VAL A 146 -13.31 -13.59 7.38
N LEU A 147 -13.12 -13.07 8.59
CA LEU A 147 -12.95 -13.86 9.80
C LEU A 147 -14.31 -14.41 10.23
N GLU A 148 -14.40 -15.73 10.28
CA GLU A 148 -15.51 -16.44 10.90
C GLU A 148 -15.10 -16.90 12.29
N CYS A 149 -15.74 -16.33 13.30
CA CYS A 149 -15.41 -16.62 14.68
C CYS A 149 -16.08 -17.91 15.17
N ALA A 150 -15.26 -18.88 15.58
CA ALA A 150 -15.69 -20.08 16.29
C ALA A 150 -15.43 -19.96 17.80
N ALA A 151 -16.11 -20.79 18.60
CA ALA A 151 -16.01 -20.75 20.06
C ALA A 151 -14.59 -21.00 20.61
N ASP A 152 -13.73 -21.69 19.86
CA ASP A 152 -12.33 -21.98 20.20
C ASP A 152 -11.33 -21.01 19.55
N THR A 153 -11.80 -19.95 18.90
CA THR A 153 -10.94 -18.97 18.24
C THR A 153 -10.16 -18.17 19.27
N ARG A 154 -8.83 -18.15 19.12
CA ARG A 154 -7.91 -17.35 19.92
C ARG A 154 -7.43 -16.17 19.09
N LEU A 155 -7.48 -14.97 19.66
CA LEU A 155 -7.14 -13.74 18.97
C LEU A 155 -6.13 -12.92 19.77
N ALA A 156 -5.16 -12.35 19.06
CA ALA A 156 -4.29 -11.32 19.60
C ALA A 156 -4.16 -10.20 18.58
N VAL A 157 -4.42 -8.96 19.00
CA VAL A 157 -4.48 -7.80 18.11
C VAL A 157 -3.52 -6.70 18.57
N THR A 158 -3.00 -5.95 17.63
CA THR A 158 -2.30 -4.68 17.87
C THR A 158 -2.65 -3.71 16.74
N THR A 159 -2.72 -2.43 17.06
CA THR A 159 -3.06 -1.38 16.11
C THR A 159 -2.18 -0.15 16.36
N ALA A 160 -1.62 0.41 15.29
CA ALA A 160 -0.77 1.60 15.30
C ALA A 160 -1.20 2.58 14.21
N TRP A 161 -0.82 3.85 14.34
CA TRP A 161 -0.98 4.81 13.23
C TRP A 161 0.02 4.50 12.11
N ALA A 162 -0.43 4.62 10.87
CA ALA A 162 0.43 4.53 9.69
C ALA A 162 1.52 5.61 9.78
N GLY A 163 2.79 5.20 9.61
CA GLY A 163 3.95 6.10 9.69
C GLY A 163 4.24 6.75 11.06
N SER A 164 3.44 6.45 12.10
CA SER A 164 3.69 6.95 13.47
C SER A 164 3.48 5.85 14.52
N PRO A 165 4.44 4.92 14.59
CA PRO A 165 4.39 3.82 15.54
C PRO A 165 4.68 4.31 16.96
N GLY A 166 3.65 4.44 17.80
CA GLY A 166 3.81 4.81 19.21
C GLY A 166 2.51 5.13 19.95
N GLY A 167 1.44 5.49 19.22
CA GLY A 167 0.10 5.61 19.80
C GLY A 167 -0.66 4.30 19.75
N SER A 168 -0.96 3.69 20.90
CA SER A 168 -1.96 2.61 20.95
C SER A 168 -3.35 3.16 20.60
N LEU A 169 -4.05 2.42 19.76
CA LEU A 169 -5.43 2.71 19.34
C LEU A 169 -6.44 1.76 19.99
N ASP A 170 -6.06 1.08 21.07
CA ASP A 170 -6.87 0.02 21.70
C ASP A 170 -8.22 0.50 22.25
N ASN A 171 -8.40 1.81 22.45
CA ASN A 171 -9.65 2.41 22.90
C ASN A 171 -10.48 3.03 21.77
N TRP A 172 -10.05 2.89 20.52
CA TRP A 172 -10.74 3.44 19.36
C TRP A 172 -11.89 2.51 18.94
N VAL A 173 -12.99 3.09 18.46
CA VAL A 173 -14.14 2.31 17.99
C VAL A 173 -13.83 1.82 16.57
N GLY A 174 -13.40 0.56 16.46
CA GLY A 174 -12.92 -0.03 15.21
C GLY A 174 -11.48 0.37 14.91
N THR A 175 -11.05 0.14 13.66
CA THR A 175 -9.76 0.64 13.17
C THR A 175 -9.98 2.06 12.61
N PRO A 176 -9.20 3.08 13.03
CA PRO A 176 -9.28 4.41 12.42
C PRO A 176 -8.73 4.43 10.99
N ALA A 177 -9.02 5.51 10.29
CA ALA A 177 -8.28 5.90 9.09
C ALA A 177 -6.78 6.05 9.41
N ASP A 178 -5.92 5.84 8.41
CA ASP A 178 -4.46 5.93 8.54
C ASP A 178 -3.89 5.06 9.67
N ALA A 179 -4.37 3.82 9.76
CA ALA A 179 -3.92 2.89 10.79
C ALA A 179 -3.58 1.52 10.21
N GLU A 180 -2.68 0.85 10.91
CA GLU A 180 -2.26 -0.52 10.66
C GLU A 180 -2.72 -1.41 11.80
N THR A 181 -3.44 -2.48 11.49
CA THR A 181 -3.90 -3.47 12.46
C THR A 181 -3.36 -4.83 12.09
N LEU A 182 -2.69 -5.48 13.05
CA LEU A 182 -2.22 -6.86 12.94
C LEU A 182 -3.01 -7.73 13.90
N LEU A 183 -3.62 -8.78 13.37
CA LEU A 183 -4.43 -9.73 14.12
C LEU A 183 -3.89 -11.14 13.91
N VAL A 184 -3.39 -11.75 14.99
CA VAL A 184 -3.04 -13.17 15.00
C VAL A 184 -4.29 -13.96 15.38
N VAL A 185 -4.63 -14.93 14.54
CA VAL A 185 -5.81 -15.79 14.69
C VAL A 185 -5.34 -17.23 14.85
N GLY A 186 -5.79 -17.90 15.92
CA GLY A 186 -5.67 -19.34 16.09
C GLY A 186 -7.04 -19.97 16.08
N ALA A 187 -7.32 -20.85 15.12
CA ALA A 187 -8.57 -21.58 15.01
C ALA A 187 -8.28 -23.07 14.72
N GLY A 188 -8.65 -23.95 15.65
CA GLY A 188 -8.29 -25.36 15.58
C GLY A 188 -6.79 -25.60 15.46
N ASN A 189 -6.37 -26.26 14.37
CA ASN A 189 -4.96 -26.56 14.08
C ASN A 189 -4.28 -25.54 13.16
N ARG A 190 -4.92 -24.39 12.92
CA ARG A 190 -4.45 -23.38 11.97
C ARG A 190 -4.20 -22.07 12.68
N VAL A 191 -3.08 -21.43 12.34
CA VAL A 191 -2.67 -20.13 12.85
C VAL A 191 -2.43 -19.21 11.67
N GLU A 192 -2.91 -17.98 11.76
CA GLU A 192 -2.89 -17.00 10.68
C GLU A 192 -2.52 -15.62 11.22
N LEU A 193 -1.88 -14.83 10.36
CA LEU A 193 -1.78 -13.38 10.51
C LEU A 193 -2.75 -12.73 9.55
N TRP A 194 -3.57 -11.86 10.08
CA TRP A 194 -4.48 -11.00 9.35
C TRP A 194 -3.96 -9.57 9.47
N VAL A 195 -3.93 -8.87 8.34
CA VAL A 195 -3.47 -7.49 8.26
C VAL A 195 -4.60 -6.63 7.75
N LEU A 196 -4.84 -5.51 8.42
CA LEU A 196 -5.71 -4.45 7.94
C LEU A 196 -4.91 -3.16 7.94
N SER A 197 -4.60 -2.68 6.74
CA SER A 197 -4.02 -1.36 6.51
C SER A 197 -5.14 -0.44 6.03
N GLN A 198 -5.49 0.60 6.79
CA GLN A 198 -6.49 1.57 6.36
C GLN A 198 -5.83 2.85 5.88
N GLY A 199 -6.08 3.19 4.63
CA GLY A 199 -5.73 4.48 4.06
C GLY A 199 -6.89 5.48 4.08
N HIS A 200 -6.56 6.75 4.00
CA HIS A 200 -7.48 7.89 3.84
C HIS A 200 -7.00 8.80 2.69
#